data_AF-A0A412XM93-F1
#
_entry.id   AF-A0A412XM93-F1
#
_cell.length_a   1.000
_cell.length_b   1.000
_cell.length_c   1.000
_cell.angle_alpha   90.00
_cell.angle_beta   90.00
_cell.angle_gamma   90.00
#
_symmetry.space_group_name_H-M   'P 1'
#
loop_
_entity.id
_entity.type
_entity.pdbx_description
1 polymer ?
#
loop_
_entity_poly.entity_id
_entity_poly.type
_entity_poly.pdbx_seq_one_letter_code
_entity_poly.pdbx_strand_id
1 'polypeptide(L)'
;MAEGTFELHPGDALYPETVLELSDVPQTLYVRGNPEVLSTPALSIIGARKASPYGLAVAELAAKVAVEAGVTVVSGGAVGCDQASGWAAVNAGGKHVVVLGTGADVVYPRSSAGLITRTLDTGGAVVSISPWGMGPRKFAFPRRNRVIAALSQALFVSEAGMPSGTFSTAEAAMDLGRELLAVPGSILSPESRGTNYLIANGACCIIDEESIEMAISRIYGTLRYSRPDAPGIADLDQTQQTVMHALIASPLKVDDIAALVSLDAVGVLKLLGSLELEGLIERMMDGRYAPSKFALHAQTPFGHNGKHVN
;
A
#
# COMPACT_ATOMS: atom_id res chain seq x y z
N MET A 1 9.60 -11.33 -16.17
CA MET A 1 8.52 -12.03 -16.91
C MET A 1 8.17 -11.16 -18.10
N ALA A 2 7.92 -11.74 -19.28
CA ALA A 2 7.68 -10.97 -20.50
C ALA A 2 6.52 -9.98 -20.29
N GLU A 3 6.71 -8.77 -20.78
CA GLU A 3 5.78 -7.64 -20.63
C GLU A 3 4.53 -7.89 -21.48
N GLY A 4 3.53 -8.56 -20.89
CA GLY A 4 2.27 -8.84 -21.56
C GLY A 4 1.43 -7.57 -21.74
N THR A 5 0.83 -7.44 -22.91
CA THR A 5 -0.21 -6.45 -23.24
C THR A 5 -1.55 -7.18 -23.36
N PHE A 6 -2.60 -6.64 -22.77
CA PHE A 6 -3.93 -7.22 -22.76
C PHE A 6 -4.98 -6.17 -23.13
N GLU A 7 -6.02 -6.60 -23.82
CA GLU A 7 -7.27 -5.86 -23.99
C GLU A 7 -8.33 -6.65 -23.26
N LEU A 8 -8.80 -6.12 -22.13
CA LEU A 8 -9.79 -6.79 -21.30
C LEU A 8 -11.16 -6.18 -21.56
N HIS A 9 -12.16 -7.03 -21.75
CA HIS A 9 -13.54 -6.66 -22.00
C HIS A 9 -14.45 -7.13 -20.86
N PRO A 10 -15.60 -6.46 -20.63
CA PRO A 10 -16.60 -6.96 -19.69
C PRO A 10 -16.98 -8.42 -19.99
N GLY A 11 -16.86 -9.29 -18.99
CA GLY A 11 -17.09 -10.73 -19.12
C GLY A 11 -15.80 -11.57 -19.21
N ASP A 12 -14.64 -10.95 -19.49
CA ASP A 12 -13.35 -11.62 -19.38
C ASP A 12 -13.01 -11.89 -17.92
N ALA A 13 -12.41 -13.06 -17.65
CA ALA A 13 -12.09 -13.50 -16.28
C ALA A 13 -11.14 -12.55 -15.52
N LEU A 14 -10.33 -11.78 -16.24
CA LEU A 14 -9.38 -10.83 -15.67
C LEU A 14 -9.89 -9.37 -15.68
N TYR A 15 -11.10 -9.13 -16.17
CA TYR A 15 -11.72 -7.80 -16.07
C TYR A 15 -12.18 -7.56 -14.62
N PRO A 16 -11.70 -6.50 -13.96
CA PRO A 16 -12.00 -6.27 -12.55
C PRO A 16 -13.48 -5.98 -12.31
N GLU A 17 -14.12 -6.78 -11.46
CA GLU A 17 -15.55 -6.63 -11.11
C GLU A 17 -15.86 -5.24 -10.57
N THR A 18 -14.93 -4.65 -9.82
CA THR A 18 -15.07 -3.32 -9.24
C THR A 18 -15.19 -2.20 -10.28
N VAL A 19 -14.69 -2.40 -11.50
CA VAL A 19 -14.84 -1.46 -12.62
C VAL A 19 -16.22 -1.60 -13.28
N LEU A 20 -16.89 -2.74 -13.15
CA LEU A 20 -18.27 -2.94 -13.63
C LEU A 20 -19.29 -2.14 -12.81
N GLU A 21 -18.92 -1.66 -11.63
CA GLU A 21 -19.77 -0.80 -10.78
C GLU A 21 -19.90 0.63 -11.34
N LEU A 22 -19.05 1.02 -12.30
CA LEU A 22 -19.15 2.33 -12.95
C LEU A 22 -20.43 2.45 -13.77
N SER A 23 -21.11 3.60 -13.68
CA SER A 23 -22.28 3.88 -14.54
C SER A 23 -21.94 3.96 -16.03
N ASP A 24 -20.68 4.24 -16.39
CA ASP A 24 -20.14 4.27 -17.75
C ASP A 24 -19.02 3.24 -17.95
N VAL A 25 -19.31 1.96 -17.66
CA VAL A 25 -18.36 0.84 -17.77
C VAL A 25 -17.52 0.91 -19.06
N PRO A 26 -16.18 1.01 -18.95
CA PRO A 26 -15.30 0.99 -20.10
C PRO A 26 -15.40 -0.35 -20.85
N GLN A 27 -15.70 -0.31 -22.15
CA GLN A 27 -15.82 -1.53 -22.98
C GLN A 27 -14.48 -2.25 -23.19
N THR A 28 -13.37 -1.54 -23.02
CA THR A 28 -12.02 -2.10 -23.09
C THR A 28 -11.14 -1.45 -22.03
N LEU A 29 -10.42 -2.27 -21.27
CA LEU A 29 -9.26 -1.86 -20.49
C LEU A 29 -7.99 -2.35 -21.19
N TYR A 30 -7.15 -1.41 -21.57
CA TYR A 30 -5.82 -1.66 -22.14
C TYR A 30 -4.82 -1.80 -20.99
N VAL A 31 -4.22 -2.97 -20.84
CA VAL A 31 -3.37 -3.32 -19.70
C VAL A 31 -1.99 -3.74 -20.16
N ARG A 32 -0.95 -3.20 -19.52
CA ARG A 32 0.43 -3.70 -19.59
C ARG A 32 0.86 -4.25 -18.24
N GLY A 33 1.59 -5.34 -18.22
CA GLY A 33 2.08 -5.96 -16.97
C GLY A 33 1.15 -7.07 -16.49
N ASN A 34 0.94 -7.16 -15.17
CA ASN A 34 0.14 -8.25 -14.60
C ASN A 34 -1.33 -7.85 -14.45
N PRO A 35 -2.27 -8.38 -15.26
CA PRO A 35 -3.70 -8.06 -15.13
C PRO A 35 -4.34 -8.60 -13.85
N GLU A 36 -3.79 -9.64 -13.21
CA GLU A 36 -4.36 -10.22 -11.98
C GLU A 36 -4.37 -9.22 -10.81
N VAL A 37 -3.43 -8.27 -10.81
CA VAL A 37 -3.32 -7.23 -9.78
C VAL A 37 -4.50 -6.25 -9.80
N LEU A 38 -5.31 -6.24 -10.85
CA LEU A 38 -6.47 -5.35 -10.93
C LEU A 38 -7.63 -5.83 -10.06
N SER A 39 -7.59 -7.09 -9.63
CA SER A 39 -8.62 -7.73 -8.79
C SER A 39 -8.14 -7.98 -7.36
N THR A 40 -6.95 -7.50 -6.97
CA THR A 40 -6.46 -7.58 -5.59
C THR A 40 -7.05 -6.46 -4.73
N PRO A 41 -7.11 -6.63 -3.40
CA PRO A 41 -7.42 -5.52 -2.49
C PRO A 41 -6.50 -4.34 -2.76
N ALA A 42 -7.09 -3.16 -2.96
CA ALA A 42 -6.36 -2.00 -3.45
C ALA A 42 -6.84 -0.69 -2.81
N LEU A 43 -5.88 0.17 -2.48
CA LEU A 43 -6.06 1.53 -1.99
C LEU A 43 -5.60 2.51 -3.07
N SER A 44 -6.51 3.38 -3.51
CA SER A 44 -6.15 4.46 -4.40
C SER A 44 -5.54 5.60 -3.61
N ILE A 45 -4.37 6.09 -4.03
CA ILE A 45 -3.68 7.21 -3.38
C ILE A 45 -3.50 8.33 -4.40
N ILE A 46 -4.10 9.48 -4.11
CA ILE A 46 -4.07 10.66 -4.98
C ILE A 46 -3.73 11.92 -4.18
N GLY A 47 -3.31 12.97 -4.88
CA GLY A 47 -3.12 14.27 -4.26
C GLY A 47 -2.67 15.35 -5.23
N ALA A 48 -2.06 16.40 -4.69
CA ALA A 48 -1.67 17.58 -5.42
C ALA A 48 -0.54 17.26 -6.42
N ARG A 49 -0.65 17.83 -7.63
CA ARG A 49 0.44 17.76 -8.63
C ARG A 49 1.67 18.59 -8.24
N LYS A 50 1.42 19.69 -7.53
CA LYS A 50 2.44 20.53 -6.89
C LYS A 50 2.36 20.31 -5.38
N ALA A 51 2.62 19.07 -4.97
CA ALA A 51 2.56 18.69 -3.56
C ALA A 51 3.67 19.39 -2.77
N SER A 52 3.35 19.76 -1.54
CA SER A 52 4.33 20.19 -0.55
C SER A 52 5.13 18.98 -0.04
N PRO A 53 6.28 19.19 0.66
CA PRO A 53 6.98 18.10 1.34
C PRO A 53 6.07 17.30 2.28
N TYR A 54 5.08 17.97 2.89
CA TYR A 54 4.06 17.32 3.71
C TYR A 54 3.18 16.38 2.88
N GLY A 55 2.59 16.86 1.78
CA GLY A 55 1.75 16.04 0.91
C GLY A 55 2.47 14.85 0.27
N LEU A 56 3.77 14.99 -0.02
CA LEU A 56 4.63 13.89 -0.47
C LEU A 56 4.85 12.85 0.63
N ALA A 57 5.30 13.28 1.81
CA ALA A 57 5.56 12.39 2.95
C ALA A 57 4.31 11.60 3.37
N VAL A 58 3.15 12.25 3.36
CA VAL A 58 1.86 11.63 3.65
C VAL A 58 1.48 10.57 2.61
N ALA A 59 1.68 10.86 1.32
CA ALA A 59 1.40 9.89 0.25
C ALA A 59 2.32 8.67 0.33
N GLU A 60 3.60 8.87 0.66
CA GLU A 60 4.58 7.81 0.88
C GLU A 60 4.22 6.95 2.10
N LEU A 61 3.82 7.59 3.21
CA LEU A 61 3.39 6.91 4.43
C LEU A 61 2.18 6.01 4.16
N ALA A 62 1.13 6.55 3.52
CA ALA A 62 -0.06 5.79 3.19
C ALA A 62 0.23 4.59 2.28
N ALA A 63 1.07 4.78 1.27
CA ALA A 63 1.48 3.70 0.36
C ALA A 63 2.26 2.61 1.09
N LYS A 64 3.16 3.00 2.00
CA LYS A 64 3.93 2.05 2.80
C LYS A 64 3.02 1.22 3.71
N VAL A 65 2.10 1.86 4.44
CA VAL A 65 1.16 1.14 5.32
C VAL A 65 0.27 0.19 4.50
N ALA A 66 -0.22 0.63 3.33
CA ALA A 66 -0.99 -0.22 2.42
C ALA A 66 -0.19 -1.46 1.98
N VAL A 67 1.03 -1.27 1.50
CA VAL A 67 1.89 -2.38 1.08
C VAL A 67 2.20 -3.34 2.22
N GLU A 68 2.50 -2.82 3.41
CA GLU A 68 2.78 -3.64 4.58
C GLU A 68 1.54 -4.43 5.03
N ALA A 69 0.33 -3.98 4.71
CA ALA A 69 -0.92 -4.71 4.91
C ALA A 69 -1.32 -5.63 3.72
N GLY A 70 -0.46 -5.77 2.71
CA GLY A 70 -0.75 -6.58 1.52
C GLY A 70 -1.73 -5.93 0.53
N VAL A 71 -1.99 -4.63 0.68
CA VAL A 71 -2.92 -3.87 -0.17
C VAL A 71 -2.15 -3.23 -1.33
N THR A 72 -2.67 -3.41 -2.55
CA THR A 72 -2.11 -2.84 -3.77
C THR A 72 -2.33 -1.33 -3.81
N VAL A 73 -1.33 -0.55 -4.23
CA VAL A 73 -1.49 0.89 -4.39
C VAL A 73 -1.92 1.21 -5.82
N VAL A 74 -2.97 2.02 -5.98
CA VAL A 74 -3.44 2.50 -7.29
C VAL A 74 -3.22 4.02 -7.36
N SER A 75 -2.64 4.51 -8.46
CA SER A 75 -2.48 5.94 -8.69
C SER A 75 -2.66 6.32 -10.15
N GLY A 76 -2.69 7.62 -10.44
CA GLY A 76 -2.75 8.13 -11.81
C GLY A 76 -1.38 8.34 -12.47
N GLY A 77 -0.28 8.10 -11.76
CA GLY A 77 1.07 8.38 -12.23
C GLY A 77 1.35 9.86 -12.54
N ALA A 78 0.54 10.81 -12.06
CA ALA A 78 0.85 12.24 -12.21
C ALA A 78 2.07 12.64 -11.36
N VAL A 79 2.70 13.78 -11.67
CA VAL A 79 3.71 14.36 -10.76
C VAL A 79 3.09 14.66 -9.39
N GLY A 80 3.91 14.67 -8.34
CA GLY A 80 3.46 14.92 -6.97
C GLY A 80 3.05 13.63 -6.25
N CYS A 81 1.93 13.66 -5.53
CA CYS A 81 1.51 12.57 -4.64
C CYS A 81 1.29 11.22 -5.33
N ASP A 82 0.79 11.20 -6.57
CA ASP A 82 0.64 9.96 -7.35
C ASP A 82 2.00 9.27 -7.56
N GLN A 83 3.02 10.02 -7.98
CA GLN A 83 4.37 9.46 -8.17
C GLN A 83 5.01 9.06 -6.83
N ALA A 84 4.82 9.86 -5.78
CA ALA A 84 5.39 9.57 -4.46
C ALA A 84 4.83 8.28 -3.85
N SER A 85 3.51 8.12 -3.88
CA SER A 85 2.84 6.89 -3.43
C SER A 85 3.25 5.68 -4.27
N GLY A 86 3.31 5.82 -5.60
CA GLY A 86 3.77 4.76 -6.49
C GLY A 86 5.21 4.32 -6.20
N TRP A 87 6.13 5.27 -6.02
CA TRP A 87 7.52 4.97 -5.66
C TRP A 87 7.63 4.31 -4.29
N ALA A 88 6.92 4.82 -3.28
CA ALA A 88 6.90 4.20 -1.96
C ALA A 88 6.38 2.75 -2.01
N ALA A 89 5.34 2.49 -2.79
CA ALA A 89 4.77 1.16 -2.93
C ALA A 89 5.78 0.15 -3.52
N VAL A 90 6.40 0.50 -4.65
CA VAL A 90 7.35 -0.40 -5.33
C VAL A 90 8.68 -0.54 -4.57
N ASN A 91 9.09 0.49 -3.83
CA ASN A 91 10.30 0.44 -2.99
C ASN A 91 10.08 -0.38 -1.72
N ALA A 92 8.85 -0.44 -1.20
CA ALA A 92 8.47 -1.31 -0.10
C ALA A 92 8.25 -2.77 -0.53
N GLY A 93 8.45 -3.10 -1.82
CA GLY A 93 8.27 -4.46 -2.35
C GLY A 93 6.82 -4.84 -2.64
N GLY A 94 5.91 -3.87 -2.60
CA GLY A 94 4.49 -4.07 -2.90
C GLY A 94 4.16 -4.01 -4.39
N LYS A 95 2.86 -4.06 -4.68
CA LYS A 95 2.32 -3.93 -6.03
C LYS A 95 1.75 -2.53 -6.24
N HIS A 96 1.90 -2.04 -7.46
CA HIS A 96 1.39 -0.74 -7.87
C HIS A 96 0.63 -0.85 -9.19
N VAL A 97 -0.43 -0.07 -9.35
CA VAL A 97 -1.19 0.07 -10.59
C VAL A 97 -1.21 1.54 -11.00
N VAL A 98 -0.75 1.83 -12.21
CA VAL A 98 -0.78 3.17 -12.79
C VAL A 98 -1.92 3.26 -13.80
N VAL A 99 -2.90 4.12 -13.56
CA VAL A 99 -3.97 4.36 -14.52
C VAL A 99 -3.68 5.64 -15.33
N LEU A 100 -3.47 5.50 -16.64
CA LEU A 100 -3.04 6.58 -17.52
C LEU A 100 -4.21 7.26 -18.25
N GLY A 101 -4.07 8.58 -18.45
CA GLY A 101 -4.96 9.38 -19.32
C GLY A 101 -4.54 9.37 -20.79
N THR A 102 -3.68 8.44 -21.15
CA THR A 102 -3.09 8.15 -22.47
C THR A 102 -3.23 6.66 -22.72
N GLY A 103 -2.91 6.15 -23.91
CA GLY A 103 -2.73 4.72 -24.12
C GLY A 103 -1.75 4.13 -23.09
N ALA A 104 -1.97 2.88 -22.65
CA ALA A 104 -1.13 2.26 -21.63
C ALA A 104 0.34 2.10 -22.08
N ASP A 105 0.60 2.15 -23.39
CA ASP A 105 1.90 2.19 -24.05
C ASP A 105 2.53 3.60 -24.15
N VAL A 106 1.76 4.66 -23.89
CA VAL A 106 2.20 6.06 -24.04
C VAL A 106 2.48 6.69 -22.67
N VAL A 107 3.77 6.83 -22.34
CA VAL A 107 4.21 7.43 -21.07
C VAL A 107 3.85 8.92 -21.00
N TYR A 108 3.05 9.29 -20.00
CA TYR A 108 2.76 10.69 -19.69
C TYR A 108 2.44 10.89 -18.19
N PRO A 109 3.05 11.88 -17.52
CA PRO A 109 4.15 12.73 -17.98
C PRO A 109 5.46 11.94 -18.18
N ARG A 110 6.44 12.53 -18.88
CA ARG A 110 7.75 11.88 -19.11
C ARG A 110 8.47 11.47 -17.82
N SER A 111 8.28 12.21 -16.73
CA SER A 111 8.84 11.89 -15.42
C SER A 111 8.34 10.56 -14.85
N SER A 112 7.20 10.06 -15.31
CA SER A 112 6.63 8.77 -14.86
C SER A 112 7.28 7.56 -15.51
N ALA A 113 8.20 7.73 -16.47
CA ALA A 113 8.84 6.63 -17.18
C ALA A 113 9.49 5.61 -16.22
N GLY A 114 10.34 6.10 -15.30
CA GLY A 114 11.03 5.24 -14.35
C GLY A 114 10.08 4.53 -13.39
N LEU A 115 9.03 5.22 -12.94
CA LEU A 115 8.01 4.62 -12.07
C LEU A 115 7.21 3.54 -12.80
N ILE A 116 6.83 3.77 -14.05
CA ILE A 116 6.12 2.79 -14.88
C ILE A 116 6.98 1.54 -15.09
N THR A 117 8.25 1.71 -15.48
CA THR A 117 9.18 0.57 -15.61
C THR A 117 9.26 -0.21 -14.30
N ARG A 118 9.46 0.49 -13.17
CA ARG A 118 9.55 -0.16 -11.86
C ARG A 118 8.24 -0.87 -11.46
N THR A 119 7.10 -0.28 -11.80
CA THR A 119 5.77 -0.86 -11.55
C THR A 119 5.62 -2.19 -12.28
N LEU A 120 6.03 -2.25 -13.55
CA LEU A 120 5.97 -3.47 -14.36
C LEU A 120 6.98 -4.52 -13.85
N ASP A 121 8.21 -4.11 -13.53
CA ASP A 121 9.26 -5.01 -13.01
C ASP A 121 8.88 -5.67 -11.69
N THR A 122 8.13 -4.96 -10.84
CA THR A 122 7.63 -5.45 -9.55
C THR A 122 6.33 -6.25 -9.69
N GLY A 123 5.87 -6.52 -10.91
CA GLY A 123 4.68 -7.33 -11.21
C GLY A 123 3.36 -6.60 -10.95
N GLY A 124 3.36 -5.27 -11.05
CA GLY A 124 2.17 -4.43 -11.11
C GLY A 124 1.66 -4.25 -12.55
N ALA A 125 0.83 -3.23 -12.77
CA ALA A 125 0.20 -2.99 -14.06
C ALA A 125 0.11 -1.51 -14.44
N VAL A 126 0.04 -1.24 -15.75
CA VAL A 126 -0.36 0.04 -16.32
C VAL A 126 -1.69 -0.16 -17.04
N VAL A 127 -2.69 0.66 -16.71
CA VAL A 127 -4.06 0.53 -17.21
C VAL A 127 -4.48 1.81 -17.93
N SER A 128 -5.25 1.65 -19.00
CA SER A 128 -5.83 2.76 -19.75
C SER A 128 -7.21 2.39 -20.30
N ILE A 129 -8.09 3.37 -20.39
CA ILE A 129 -9.35 3.31 -21.15
C ILE A 129 -9.24 3.91 -22.56
N SER A 130 -8.06 4.45 -22.87
CA SER A 130 -7.70 4.98 -24.19
C SER A 130 -6.96 3.91 -25.00
N PRO A 131 -7.27 3.76 -26.31
CA PRO A 131 -6.57 2.84 -27.20
C PRO A 131 -5.04 3.00 -27.20
N TRP A 132 -4.35 1.93 -27.58
CA TRP A 132 -2.90 1.93 -27.81
C TRP A 132 -2.47 3.11 -28.70
N GLY A 133 -1.35 3.73 -28.36
CA GLY A 133 -0.79 4.88 -29.08
C GLY A 133 -1.51 6.21 -28.83
N MET A 134 -2.59 6.26 -28.04
CA MET A 134 -3.32 7.50 -27.80
C MET A 134 -2.53 8.47 -26.92
N GLY A 135 -2.19 9.64 -27.49
CA GLY A 135 -1.53 10.73 -26.77
C GLY A 135 -2.43 11.48 -25.77
N PRO A 136 -1.86 12.39 -24.97
CA PRO A 136 -2.57 13.07 -23.88
C PRO A 136 -3.66 13.99 -24.39
N ARG A 137 -4.88 13.84 -23.86
CA ARG A 137 -6.02 14.71 -24.13
C ARG A 137 -6.64 15.20 -22.82
N LYS A 138 -6.99 16.49 -22.73
CA LYS A 138 -7.51 17.09 -21.48
C LYS A 138 -8.71 16.34 -20.90
N PHE A 139 -9.63 15.89 -21.75
CA PHE A 139 -10.84 15.17 -21.34
C PHE A 139 -10.59 13.71 -20.93
N ALA A 140 -9.42 13.14 -21.25
CA ALA A 140 -9.11 11.76 -20.90
C ALA A 140 -8.80 11.60 -19.40
N PHE A 141 -8.25 12.63 -18.75
CA PHE A 141 -7.87 12.56 -17.34
C PHE A 141 -9.07 12.42 -16.39
N PRO A 142 -10.15 13.24 -16.50
CA PRO A 142 -11.34 13.03 -15.66
C PRO A 142 -12.00 11.67 -15.90
N ARG A 143 -12.07 11.19 -17.14
CA ARG A 143 -12.63 9.87 -17.46
C ARG A 143 -11.81 8.75 -16.81
N ARG A 144 -10.48 8.85 -16.87
CA ARG A 144 -9.57 7.90 -16.22
C ARG A 144 -9.72 7.90 -14.69
N ASN A 145 -9.98 9.05 -14.07
CA ASN A 145 -10.06 9.15 -12.61
C ASN A 145 -11.16 8.25 -12.02
N ARG A 146 -12.24 8.02 -12.77
CA ARG A 146 -13.30 7.09 -12.38
C ARG A 146 -12.78 5.66 -12.25
N VAL A 147 -11.86 5.24 -13.13
CA VAL A 147 -11.23 3.91 -13.06
C VAL A 147 -10.27 3.80 -11.88
N ILE A 148 -9.55 4.88 -11.52
CA ILE A 148 -8.74 4.90 -10.28
C ILE A 148 -9.66 4.61 -9.10
N ALA A 149 -10.72 5.41 -8.94
CA ALA A 149 -11.68 5.21 -7.85
C ALA A 149 -12.31 3.81 -7.87
N ALA A 150 -12.66 3.29 -9.05
CA ALA A 150 -13.30 1.99 -9.19
C ALA A 150 -12.39 0.82 -8.80
N LEU A 151 -11.09 0.86 -9.14
CA LEU A 151 -10.13 -0.20 -8.83
C LEU A 151 -9.84 -0.34 -7.32
N SER A 152 -10.40 0.48 -6.45
CA SER A 152 -10.11 0.48 -5.01
C SER A 152 -11.38 0.53 -4.18
N GLN A 153 -11.35 -0.03 -2.97
CA GLN A 153 -12.46 0.06 -2.02
C GLN A 153 -12.45 1.38 -1.25
N ALA A 154 -11.27 2.01 -1.16
CA ALA A 154 -11.08 3.32 -0.57
C ALA A 154 -10.14 4.20 -1.39
N LEU A 155 -10.31 5.50 -1.24
CA LEU A 155 -9.50 6.54 -1.85
C LEU A 155 -8.87 7.42 -0.77
N PHE A 156 -7.55 7.41 -0.71
CA PHE A 156 -6.74 8.24 0.15
C PHE A 156 -6.31 9.53 -0.55
N VAL A 157 -6.62 10.67 0.05
CA VAL A 157 -6.27 12.00 -0.45
C VAL A 157 -5.24 12.64 0.49
N SER A 158 -3.99 12.69 0.04
CA SER A 158 -2.87 13.17 0.87
C SER A 158 -2.86 14.69 1.05
N GLU A 159 -3.04 15.43 -0.04
CA GLU A 159 -3.04 16.89 -0.08
C GLU A 159 -3.78 17.34 -1.34
N ALA A 160 -4.62 18.37 -1.26
CA ALA A 160 -5.37 18.86 -2.40
C ALA A 160 -5.77 20.33 -2.21
N GLY A 161 -5.39 21.19 -3.16
CA GLY A 161 -5.91 22.55 -3.21
C GLY A 161 -7.38 22.60 -3.65
N MET A 162 -7.94 23.81 -3.74
CA MET A 162 -9.29 24.02 -4.25
C MET A 162 -9.34 25.27 -5.18
N PRO A 163 -9.83 25.14 -6.42
CA PRO A 163 -10.25 23.91 -7.10
C PRO A 163 -9.06 22.99 -7.46
N SER A 164 -9.26 21.66 -7.44
CA SER A 164 -8.22 20.68 -7.83
C SER A 164 -8.81 19.56 -8.68
N GLY A 165 -8.02 19.04 -9.63
CA GLY A 165 -8.38 17.85 -10.40
C GLY A 165 -8.57 16.58 -9.56
N THR A 166 -8.03 16.58 -8.33
CA THR A 166 -8.25 15.54 -7.30
C THR A 166 -9.73 15.35 -6.98
N PHE A 167 -10.54 16.42 -7.02
CA PHE A 167 -11.96 16.37 -6.69
C PHE A 167 -12.75 15.45 -7.60
N SER A 168 -12.46 15.43 -8.91
CA SER A 168 -13.15 14.52 -9.82
C SER A 168 -12.98 13.04 -9.47
N THR A 169 -11.84 12.65 -8.89
CA THR A 169 -11.62 11.29 -8.39
C THR A 169 -12.36 11.06 -7.08
N ALA A 170 -12.37 12.05 -6.18
CA ALA A 170 -13.10 11.96 -4.91
C ALA A 170 -14.63 11.87 -5.12
N GLU A 171 -15.17 12.64 -6.06
CA GLU A 171 -16.56 12.55 -6.51
C GLU A 171 -16.87 11.16 -7.06
N ALA A 172 -16.04 10.65 -7.97
CA ALA A 172 -16.23 9.30 -8.51
C ALA A 172 -16.17 8.21 -7.42
N ALA A 173 -15.32 8.37 -6.42
CA ALA A 173 -15.25 7.48 -5.26
C ALA A 173 -16.54 7.55 -4.41
N MET A 174 -17.06 8.75 -4.14
CA MET A 174 -18.34 8.91 -3.43
C MET A 174 -19.51 8.29 -4.19
N ASP A 175 -19.58 8.50 -5.51
CA ASP A 175 -20.63 7.93 -6.37
C ASP A 175 -20.63 6.39 -6.35
N LEU A 176 -19.44 5.78 -6.22
CA LEU A 176 -19.23 4.34 -6.11
C LEU A 176 -19.37 3.81 -4.67
N GLY A 177 -19.66 4.69 -3.69
CA GLY A 177 -19.69 4.31 -2.28
C GLY A 177 -18.33 3.88 -1.73
N ARG A 178 -17.22 4.28 -2.37
CA ARG A 178 -15.86 4.04 -1.86
C ARG A 178 -15.60 4.97 -0.69
N GLU A 179 -14.87 4.45 0.30
CA GLU A 179 -14.56 5.26 1.46
C GLU A 179 -13.49 6.31 1.12
N LEU A 180 -13.78 7.57 1.47
CA LEU A 180 -12.82 8.66 1.35
C LEU A 180 -12.01 8.78 2.64
N LEU A 181 -10.68 8.67 2.52
CA LEU A 181 -9.73 8.95 3.58
C LEU A 181 -8.99 10.24 3.23
N ALA A 182 -8.96 11.22 4.12
CA ALA A 182 -8.34 12.52 3.85
C ALA A 182 -7.50 12.97 5.04
N VAL A 183 -6.32 13.53 4.73
CA VAL A 183 -5.39 14.02 5.75
C VAL A 183 -5.62 15.50 6.01
N PRO A 184 -5.82 15.93 7.27
CA PRO A 184 -6.03 17.33 7.59
C PRO A 184 -4.73 18.10 7.39
N GLY A 185 -4.84 19.35 6.98
CA GLY A 185 -3.69 20.25 6.90
C GLY A 185 -4.01 21.63 7.47
N SER A 186 -3.01 22.51 7.46
CA SER A 186 -3.18 23.86 7.97
C SER A 186 -4.35 24.57 7.28
N ILE A 187 -5.28 25.14 8.04
CA ILE A 187 -6.38 25.94 7.48
C ILE A 187 -5.88 27.20 6.75
N LEU A 188 -4.61 27.58 6.94
CA LEU A 188 -3.94 28.68 6.27
C LEU A 188 -3.20 28.23 4.99
N SER A 189 -3.03 26.91 4.77
CA SER A 189 -2.41 26.38 3.55
C SER A 189 -3.45 26.24 2.44
N PRO A 190 -3.27 26.90 1.29
CA PRO A 190 -4.12 26.71 0.11
C PRO A 190 -4.17 25.25 -0.37
N GLU A 191 -3.07 24.52 -0.23
CA GLU A 191 -2.89 23.12 -0.64
C GLU A 191 -3.64 22.14 0.27
N SER A 192 -4.03 22.56 1.47
CA SER A 192 -4.81 21.75 2.43
C SER A 192 -6.32 22.03 2.36
N ARG A 193 -6.75 23.06 1.62
CA ARG A 193 -8.16 23.48 1.57
C ARG A 193 -9.09 22.38 1.08
N GLY A 194 -8.64 21.58 0.11
CA GLY A 194 -9.42 20.51 -0.49
C GLY A 194 -9.57 19.32 0.44
N THR A 195 -8.49 18.84 1.08
CA THR A 195 -8.59 17.74 2.06
C THR A 195 -9.41 18.15 3.28
N ASN A 196 -9.21 19.35 3.82
CA ASN A 196 -10.02 19.87 4.93
C ASN A 196 -11.51 19.99 4.54
N TYR A 197 -11.81 20.37 3.30
CA TYR A 197 -13.18 20.38 2.80
C TYR A 197 -13.75 18.96 2.71
N LEU A 198 -13.01 17.98 2.18
CA LEU A 198 -13.48 16.59 2.13
C LEU A 198 -13.80 16.05 3.53
N ILE A 199 -12.94 16.34 4.52
CA ILE A 199 -13.16 15.96 5.92
C ILE A 199 -14.44 16.61 6.46
N ALA A 200 -14.63 17.92 6.22
CA ALA A 200 -15.83 18.63 6.65
C ALA A 200 -17.12 18.09 6.00
N ASN A 201 -17.01 17.39 4.86
CA ASN A 201 -18.12 16.75 4.15
C ASN A 201 -18.20 15.23 4.39
N GLY A 202 -17.52 14.70 5.41
CA GLY A 202 -17.69 13.33 5.87
C GLY A 202 -16.63 12.33 5.42
N ALA A 203 -15.54 12.77 4.77
CA ALA A 203 -14.37 11.90 4.59
C ALA A 203 -13.77 11.52 5.95
N CYS A 204 -13.30 10.29 6.08
CA CYS A 204 -12.59 9.82 7.27
C CYS A 204 -11.30 10.63 7.45
N CYS A 205 -11.19 11.30 8.61
CA CYS A 205 -10.02 12.10 8.94
C CYS A 205 -8.88 11.19 9.39
N ILE A 206 -7.75 11.26 8.68
CA ILE A 206 -6.54 10.51 9.01
C ILE A 206 -5.55 11.45 9.69
N ILE A 207 -5.35 11.29 11.00
CA ILE A 207 -4.56 12.23 11.80
C ILE A 207 -3.11 11.78 12.02
N ASP A 208 -2.82 10.50 11.83
CA ASP A 208 -1.51 9.88 12.03
C ASP A 208 -1.41 8.53 11.29
N GLU A 209 -0.25 7.88 11.41
CA GLU A 209 0.02 6.55 10.82
C GLU A 209 -0.93 5.47 11.35
N GLU A 210 -1.25 5.49 12.64
CA GLU A 210 -2.17 4.53 13.28
C GLU A 210 -3.59 4.64 12.71
N SER A 211 -4.05 5.87 12.42
CA SER A 211 -5.32 6.11 11.75
C SER A 211 -5.39 5.49 10.36
N ILE A 212 -4.28 5.49 9.60
CA ILE A 212 -4.18 4.82 8.29
C ILE A 212 -4.32 3.31 8.48
N GLU A 213 -3.60 2.75 9.45
CA GLU A 213 -3.60 1.32 9.75
C GLU A 213 -5.00 0.84 10.18
N MET A 214 -5.66 1.57 11.08
CA MET A 214 -7.03 1.27 11.51
C MET A 214 -8.02 1.34 10.34
N ALA A 215 -7.90 2.35 9.47
CA ALA A 215 -8.77 2.47 8.30
C ALA A 215 -8.57 1.28 7.35
N ILE A 216 -7.31 0.92 7.03
CA ILE A 216 -6.99 -0.22 6.18
C ILE A 216 -7.50 -1.53 6.80
N SER A 217 -7.28 -1.75 8.09
CA SER A 217 -7.76 -2.93 8.80
C SER A 217 -9.28 -3.06 8.74
N ARG A 218 -10.01 -1.97 8.98
CA ARG A 218 -11.48 -1.96 8.92
C ARG A 218 -12.01 -2.20 7.51
N ILE A 219 -11.37 -1.63 6.48
CA ILE A 219 -11.85 -1.68 5.09
C ILE A 219 -11.52 -3.02 4.44
N TYR A 220 -10.28 -3.50 4.59
CA TYR A 220 -9.79 -4.69 3.89
C TYR A 220 -9.74 -5.95 4.76
N GLY A 221 -9.94 -5.84 6.07
CA GLY A 221 -9.82 -6.97 7.00
C GLY A 221 -8.38 -7.48 7.16
N THR A 222 -7.39 -6.65 6.84
CA THR A 222 -5.97 -7.00 6.84
C THR A 222 -5.20 -6.21 7.87
N LEU A 223 -4.30 -6.88 8.59
CA LEU A 223 -3.41 -6.24 9.55
C LEU A 223 -2.08 -5.89 8.90
N ARG A 224 -1.49 -4.78 9.34
CA ARG A 224 -0.16 -4.37 8.91
C ARG A 224 0.86 -5.44 9.30
N TYR A 225 1.78 -5.74 8.40
CA TYR A 225 2.76 -6.82 8.51
C TYR A 225 2.17 -8.23 8.61
N SER A 226 0.88 -8.42 8.39
CA SER A 226 0.29 -9.76 8.31
C SER A 226 0.79 -10.47 7.06
N ARG A 227 1.65 -11.46 7.26
CA ARG A 227 2.08 -12.38 6.20
C ARG A 227 1.37 -13.71 6.45
N PRO A 228 0.58 -14.23 5.49
CA PRO A 228 -0.14 -15.50 5.65
C PRO A 228 0.77 -16.66 6.06
N ASP A 229 2.03 -16.61 5.65
CA ASP A 229 3.04 -17.65 5.85
C ASP A 229 4.14 -17.25 6.85
N ALA A 230 4.02 -16.10 7.53
CA ALA A 230 5.02 -15.79 8.56
C ALA A 230 4.74 -16.59 9.83
N PRO A 231 5.76 -17.25 10.41
CA PRO A 231 5.62 -17.88 11.71
C PRO A 231 5.25 -16.80 12.73
N GLY A 232 4.09 -16.95 13.36
CA GLY A 232 3.72 -16.09 14.47
C GLY A 232 4.55 -16.44 15.70
N ILE A 233 4.62 -15.52 16.67
CA ILE A 233 5.17 -15.86 17.99
C ILE A 233 4.35 -16.98 18.66
N ALA A 234 3.09 -17.17 18.24
CA ALA A 234 2.22 -18.25 18.67
C ALA A 234 2.68 -19.65 18.20
N ASP A 235 3.48 -19.75 17.13
CA ASP A 235 3.97 -21.01 16.58
C ASP A 235 5.32 -21.44 17.20
N LEU A 236 5.88 -20.62 18.08
CA LEU A 236 7.13 -20.88 18.77
C LEU A 236 6.97 -21.97 19.84
N ASP A 237 7.99 -22.82 19.97
CA ASP A 237 8.08 -23.75 21.10
C ASP A 237 8.29 -23.01 22.43
N GLN A 238 8.14 -23.71 23.56
CA GLN A 238 8.24 -23.11 24.90
C GLN A 238 9.59 -22.42 25.15
N THR A 239 10.68 -22.95 24.57
CA THR A 239 12.03 -22.40 24.72
C THR A 239 12.18 -21.13 23.91
N GLN A 240 11.75 -21.17 22.65
CA GLN A 240 11.71 -20.02 21.75
C GLN A 240 10.85 -18.88 22.31
N GLN A 241 9.67 -19.18 22.87
CA GLN A 241 8.81 -18.18 23.53
C GLN A 241 9.51 -17.53 24.73
N THR A 242 10.21 -18.32 25.54
CA THR A 242 10.95 -17.82 26.70
C THR A 242 12.08 -16.87 26.29
N VAL A 243 12.86 -17.24 25.25
CA VAL A 243 13.88 -16.35 24.68
C VAL A 243 13.25 -15.09 24.10
N MET A 244 12.16 -15.23 23.34
CA MET A 244 11.47 -14.10 22.73
C MET A 244 10.99 -13.09 23.78
N HIS A 245 10.32 -13.56 24.85
CA HIS A 245 9.89 -12.70 25.95
C HIS A 245 11.05 -11.98 26.64
N ALA A 246 12.17 -12.66 26.84
CA ALA A 246 13.36 -12.04 27.42
C ALA A 246 13.97 -10.97 26.51
N LEU A 247 14.06 -11.24 25.20
CA LEU A 247 14.56 -10.31 24.21
C LEU A 247 13.65 -9.07 24.07
N ILE A 248 12.33 -9.25 24.18
CA ILE A 248 11.35 -8.15 24.22
C ILE A 248 11.56 -7.27 25.44
N ALA A 249 11.84 -7.87 26.59
CA ALA A 249 12.11 -7.11 27.81
C ALA A 249 13.43 -6.34 27.73
N SER A 250 14.48 -6.94 27.15
CA SER A 250 15.79 -6.30 26.97
C SER A 250 16.63 -7.06 25.93
N PRO A 251 17.44 -6.36 25.09
CA PRO A 251 18.43 -7.03 24.27
C PRO A 251 19.47 -7.78 25.10
N LEU A 252 19.77 -9.03 24.75
CA LEU A 252 20.65 -9.93 25.51
C LEU A 252 21.80 -10.49 24.67
N LYS A 253 22.91 -10.86 25.31
CA LYS A 253 23.99 -11.63 24.67
C LYS A 253 23.72 -13.13 24.74
N VAL A 254 24.45 -13.91 23.94
CA VAL A 254 24.36 -15.38 23.91
C VAL A 254 24.49 -15.99 25.30
N ASP A 255 25.44 -15.50 26.11
CA ASP A 255 25.70 -16.03 27.45
C ASP A 255 24.53 -15.76 28.42
N ASP A 256 23.90 -14.58 28.32
CA ASP A 256 22.73 -14.21 29.14
C ASP A 256 21.51 -15.08 28.77
N ILE A 257 21.35 -15.37 27.48
CA ILE A 257 20.27 -16.23 26.97
C ILE A 257 20.53 -17.68 27.38
N ALA A 258 21.77 -18.15 27.33
CA ALA A 258 22.15 -19.50 27.79
C ALA A 258 21.79 -19.73 29.26
N ALA A 259 22.02 -18.72 30.11
CA ALA A 259 21.63 -18.74 31.51
C ALA A 259 20.10 -18.81 31.71
N LEU A 260 19.32 -18.26 30.77
CA LEU A 260 17.86 -18.21 30.83
C LEU A 260 17.20 -19.54 30.45
N VAL A 261 17.69 -20.21 29.39
CA VAL A 261 17.03 -21.40 28.81
C VAL A 261 17.72 -22.73 29.09
N SER A 262 18.71 -22.76 29.99
CA SER A 262 19.46 -23.98 30.35
C SER A 262 20.04 -24.72 29.14
N LEU A 263 20.44 -23.97 28.10
CA LEU A 263 21.14 -24.47 26.92
C LEU A 263 22.62 -24.08 26.98
N ASP A 264 23.47 -24.86 26.32
CA ASP A 264 24.85 -24.46 26.10
C ASP A 264 24.94 -23.37 25.01
N ALA A 265 26.08 -22.69 24.91
CA ALA A 265 26.27 -21.61 23.93
C ALA A 265 26.03 -22.05 22.48
N VAL A 266 26.34 -23.32 22.16
CA VAL A 266 26.09 -23.89 20.82
C VAL A 266 24.60 -24.07 20.56
N GLY A 267 23.84 -24.58 21.55
CA GLY A 267 22.39 -24.70 21.47
C GLY A 267 21.70 -23.35 21.30
N VAL A 268 22.13 -22.34 22.07
CA VAL A 268 21.60 -20.97 21.95
C VAL A 268 21.92 -20.37 20.57
N LEU A 269 23.14 -20.53 20.06
CA LEU A 269 23.48 -20.02 18.72
C LEU A 269 22.63 -20.67 17.61
N LYS A 270 22.33 -21.97 17.72
CA LYS A 270 21.42 -22.66 16.78
C LYS A 270 20.00 -22.10 16.86
N LEU A 271 19.50 -21.92 18.08
CA LEU A 271 18.17 -21.35 18.34
C LEU A 271 18.04 -19.94 17.76
N LEU A 272 19.00 -19.07 18.09
CA LEU A 272 19.04 -17.69 17.58
C LEU A 272 19.19 -17.66 16.06
N GLY A 273 20.00 -18.56 15.48
CA GLY A 273 20.12 -18.69 14.04
C GLY A 273 18.79 -19.05 13.35
N SER A 274 17.96 -19.91 13.96
CA SER A 274 16.60 -20.21 13.44
C SER A 274 15.71 -18.98 13.51
N LEU A 275 15.65 -18.31 14.67
CA LEU A 275 14.82 -17.12 14.87
C LEU A 275 15.25 -15.95 13.97
N GLU A 276 16.54 -15.81 13.68
CA GLU A 276 17.08 -14.80 12.77
C GLU A 276 16.75 -15.14 11.31
N LEU A 277 16.81 -16.41 10.91
CA LEU A 277 16.38 -16.88 9.59
C LEU A 277 14.87 -16.68 9.37
N GLU A 278 14.06 -16.86 10.40
CA GLU A 278 12.63 -16.56 10.42
C GLU A 278 12.35 -15.05 10.47
N GLY A 279 13.38 -14.23 10.69
CA GLY A 279 13.28 -12.77 10.76
C GLY A 279 12.63 -12.25 12.03
N LEU A 280 12.54 -13.06 13.08
CA LEU A 280 11.93 -12.71 14.37
C LEU A 280 12.88 -11.94 15.29
N ILE A 281 14.19 -12.09 15.11
CA ILE A 281 15.22 -11.37 15.86
C ILE A 281 16.26 -10.77 14.92
N GLU A 282 17.02 -9.81 15.42
CA GLU A 282 18.16 -9.21 14.72
C GLU A 282 19.36 -9.07 15.66
N ARG A 283 20.57 -9.16 15.09
CA ARG A 283 21.82 -8.96 15.82
C ARG A 283 22.24 -7.49 15.77
N MET A 284 22.40 -6.90 16.94
CA MET A 284 22.89 -5.53 17.14
C MET A 284 24.41 -5.44 16.92
N MET A 285 24.91 -4.22 16.65
CA MET A 285 26.34 -3.97 16.40
C MET A 285 27.24 -4.34 17.60
N ASP A 286 26.71 -4.30 18.82
CA ASP A 286 27.42 -4.66 20.06
C ASP A 286 27.37 -6.17 20.38
N GLY A 287 26.80 -6.97 19.47
CA GLY A 287 26.70 -8.42 19.59
C GLY A 287 25.52 -8.93 20.42
N ARG A 288 24.65 -8.05 20.93
CA ARG A 288 23.36 -8.45 21.51
C ARG A 288 22.36 -8.83 20.43
N TYR A 289 21.35 -9.60 20.82
CA TYR A 289 20.18 -9.88 20.00
C TYR A 289 18.99 -9.10 20.55
N ALA A 290 18.11 -8.66 19.65
CA ALA A 290 16.85 -8.01 19.98
C ALA A 290 15.76 -8.56 19.05
N PRO A 291 14.47 -8.47 19.43
CA PRO A 291 13.39 -8.80 18.50
C PRO A 291 13.47 -7.85 17.30
N SER A 292 13.21 -8.38 16.12
CA SER A 292 13.13 -7.54 14.93
C SER A 292 11.92 -6.61 15.02
N LYS A 293 11.93 -5.54 14.22
CA LYS A 293 10.76 -4.67 14.06
C LYS A 293 9.49 -5.46 13.67
N PHE A 294 9.65 -6.49 12.85
CA PHE A 294 8.56 -7.37 12.43
C PHE A 294 7.95 -8.11 13.64
N ALA A 295 8.77 -8.73 14.48
CA ALA A 295 8.28 -9.46 15.66
C ALA A 295 7.58 -8.55 16.67
N LEU A 296 8.09 -7.35 16.91
CA LEU A 296 7.47 -6.40 17.84
C LEU A 296 6.10 -5.93 17.35
N HIS A 297 5.95 -5.67 16.05
CA HIS A 297 4.69 -5.23 15.48
C HIS A 297 3.62 -6.34 15.49
N ALA A 298 4.04 -7.59 15.29
CA ALA A 298 3.19 -8.78 15.40
C ALA A 298 2.69 -9.06 16.83
N GLN A 299 3.11 -8.30 17.86
CA GLN A 299 2.63 -8.43 19.24
C GLN A 299 1.57 -7.41 19.65
N THR A 300 1.28 -6.42 18.81
CA THR A 300 0.27 -5.42 19.16
C THR A 300 -1.10 -6.09 19.35
N PRO A 301 -2.01 -5.54 20.18
CA PRO A 301 -3.37 -6.06 20.31
C PRO A 301 -4.15 -6.06 18.98
N PHE A 302 -3.70 -5.29 17.99
CA PHE A 302 -4.18 -5.33 16.61
C PHE A 302 -3.51 -6.43 15.77
N GLY A 303 -2.34 -6.95 16.16
CA GLY A 303 -1.52 -7.93 15.46
C GLY A 303 -1.71 -9.38 15.89
N HIS A 304 -2.90 -9.81 16.33
CA HIS A 304 -3.12 -11.24 16.57
C HIS A 304 -3.09 -12.02 15.24
N ASN A 305 -1.91 -12.55 14.92
CA ASN A 305 -1.77 -13.73 14.07
C ASN A 305 -2.56 -14.87 14.71
N GLY A 306 -3.77 -15.09 14.23
CA GLY A 306 -4.63 -16.15 14.73
C GLY A 306 -5.80 -16.37 13.79
N LYS A 307 -5.61 -17.22 12.78
CA LYS A 307 -6.71 -18.01 12.26
C LYS A 307 -7.21 -18.89 13.40
N HIS A 308 -8.28 -18.47 14.07
CA HIS A 308 -9.24 -19.39 14.64
C HIS A 308 -10.60 -19.10 14.02
N VAL A 309 -10.77 -19.58 12.79
CA VAL A 309 -12.10 -19.90 12.27
C VAL A 309 -12.37 -21.32 12.75
N ASN A 310 -13.20 -21.46 13.78
CA ASN A 310 -13.99 -22.68 13.97
C ASN A 310 -15.14 -22.67 12.98
#